data_AF-A0A5D4JMJ0-F1
#
_entry.id   AF-A0A5D4JMJ0-F1
#
_cell.length_a   1.000
_cell.length_b   1.000
_cell.length_c   1.000
_cell.angle_alpha   90.00
_cell.angle_beta   90.00
_cell.angle_gamma   90.00
#
_symmetry.space_group_name_H-M   'P 1'
#
loop_
_entity.id
_entity.type
_entity.pdbx_description
1 polymer ?
#
loop_
_entity_poly.entity_id
_entity_poly.type
_entity_poly.pdbx_seq_one_letter_code
_entity_poly.pdbx_strand_id
1 'polypeptide(L)'
;MTRFAPDELVLVSPRHLAGAGVDKIRDALGLLINMFGWTAEKLPPAGHVLLNSPGGEMVLDFTPDRQDSVWWTIAHHEPLWHAEFTRQVPVEAIAAVTQTLPQVLGDDRYADRIPFANEYPASIAKGRGWAIQSAAHGTTWTSPDGHCKVEHTADTEHTWRFTHSVHDGFDTDWSAVFTVDTPTQVVAQFVTHLSDDRPVERRFADVPAAALDAAVITPVRNSGPSTHTLHPIERLGHSLTSAGRSPGAHRRR
;
A
#
# COMPACT_ATOMS: atom_id res chain seq x y z
N MET A 1 6.46 28.45 -3.95
CA MET A 1 7.30 28.27 -2.75
C MET A 1 6.72 27.08 -1.99
N THR A 2 7.43 25.97 -1.91
CA THR A 2 6.98 24.77 -1.20
C THR A 2 6.92 25.07 0.31
N ARG A 3 5.82 24.66 0.97
CA ARG A 3 5.51 24.99 2.36
C ARG A 3 6.46 24.35 3.39
N PHE A 4 7.21 23.33 2.98
CA PHE A 4 8.05 22.48 3.84
C PHE A 4 9.46 22.37 3.27
N ALA A 5 10.46 22.19 4.14
CA ALA A 5 11.82 21.89 3.72
C ALA A 5 11.93 20.43 3.23
N PRO A 6 12.83 20.10 2.27
CA PRO A 6 12.95 18.74 1.71
C PRO A 6 13.15 17.64 2.76
N ASP A 7 13.90 17.93 3.83
CA ASP A 7 14.24 17.01 4.91
C ASP A 7 13.25 17.04 6.09
N GLU A 8 12.23 17.91 6.04
CA GLU A 8 11.22 18.05 7.08
C GLU A 8 10.32 16.80 7.13
N LEU A 9 10.04 16.31 8.34
CA LEU A 9 9.10 15.22 8.56
C LEU A 9 7.66 15.73 8.48
N VAL A 10 6.87 15.07 7.65
CA VAL A 10 5.46 15.36 7.41
C VAL A 10 4.61 14.10 7.55
N LEU A 11 3.35 14.28 7.93
CA LEU A 11 2.31 13.27 7.88
C LEU A 11 1.54 13.41 6.58
N VAL A 12 1.36 12.30 5.86
CA VAL A 12 0.73 12.26 4.53
C VAL A 12 -0.50 11.36 4.59
N SER A 13 -1.62 11.85 4.07
CA SER A 13 -2.83 11.04 3.85
C SER A 13 -3.55 11.41 2.54
N PRO A 14 -4.32 10.50 1.93
CA PRO A 14 -4.38 9.06 2.22
C PRO A 14 -3.05 8.31 2.02
N ARG A 15 -2.92 7.12 2.62
CA ARG A 15 -1.63 6.39 2.64
C ARG A 15 -1.13 5.99 1.25
N HIS A 16 -2.05 5.70 0.33
CA HIS A 16 -1.72 5.37 -1.06
C HIS A 16 -1.01 6.52 -1.81
N LEU A 17 -1.12 7.76 -1.34
CA LEU A 17 -0.45 8.94 -1.91
C LEU A 17 0.95 9.21 -1.33
N ALA A 18 1.38 8.46 -0.32
CA ALA A 18 2.59 8.78 0.44
C ALA A 18 3.90 8.34 -0.23
N GLY A 19 3.83 7.59 -1.34
CA GLY A 19 5.00 7.00 -1.99
C GLY A 19 5.70 5.93 -1.17
N ALA A 20 6.82 5.46 -1.72
CA ALA A 20 7.50 4.24 -1.29
C ALA A 20 7.93 4.19 0.19
N GLY A 21 8.45 5.28 0.76
CA GLY A 21 8.98 5.27 2.14
C GLY A 21 10.23 4.39 2.29
N VAL A 22 11.21 4.54 1.38
CA VAL A 22 12.39 3.66 1.31
C VAL A 22 13.26 3.65 2.57
N ASP A 23 13.18 4.69 3.40
CA ASP A 23 13.85 4.76 4.70
C ASP A 23 13.29 3.78 5.74
N LYS A 24 12.09 3.23 5.50
CA LYS A 24 11.36 2.31 6.38
C LYS A 24 11.29 0.87 5.87
N ILE A 25 12.11 0.50 4.88
CA ILE A 25 12.24 -0.89 4.37
C ILE A 25 12.46 -1.92 5.48
N ARG A 26 13.19 -1.55 6.54
CA ARG A 26 13.44 -2.44 7.68
C ARG A 26 12.16 -2.82 8.43
N ASP A 27 11.13 -2.00 8.39
CA ASP A 27 9.86 -2.27 9.08
C ASP A 27 9.08 -3.39 8.38
N ALA A 28 9.23 -3.53 7.05
CA ALA A 28 8.62 -4.62 6.29
C ALA A 28 9.31 -5.98 6.52
N LEU A 29 10.60 -6.00 6.85
CA LEU A 29 11.40 -7.23 6.94
C LEU A 29 11.76 -7.63 8.38
N GLY A 30 11.84 -6.66 9.28
CA GLY A 30 12.41 -6.82 10.61
C GLY A 30 11.67 -7.83 11.48
N LEU A 31 10.33 -7.89 11.37
CA LEU A 31 9.53 -8.87 12.10
C LEU A 31 9.84 -10.30 11.65
N LEU A 32 9.91 -10.55 10.34
CA LEU A 32 10.22 -11.87 9.77
C LEU A 32 11.59 -12.38 10.22
N ILE A 33 12.60 -11.53 10.14
CA ILE A 33 13.99 -11.88 10.49
C ILE A 33 14.13 -12.09 12.00
N ASN A 34 13.69 -11.11 12.80
CA ASN A 34 14.03 -11.07 14.23
C ASN A 34 13.09 -11.92 15.11
N MET A 35 11.84 -12.16 14.68
CA MET A 35 10.85 -12.88 15.49
C MET A 35 10.49 -14.25 14.92
N PHE A 36 10.53 -14.41 13.60
CA PHE A 36 10.11 -15.65 12.93
C PHE A 36 11.26 -16.47 12.36
N GLY A 37 12.49 -15.95 12.39
CA GLY A 37 13.70 -16.68 12.02
C GLY A 37 13.90 -16.83 10.51
N TRP A 38 13.30 -15.95 9.70
CA TRP A 38 13.54 -15.92 8.26
C TRP A 38 15.00 -15.56 7.98
N THR A 39 15.59 -16.23 7.00
CA THR A 39 17.00 -16.00 6.63
C THR A 39 17.07 -14.94 5.54
N ALA A 40 17.93 -13.93 5.74
CA ALA A 40 18.13 -12.86 4.79
C ALA A 40 19.49 -13.03 4.09
N GLU A 41 19.46 -13.12 2.77
CA GLU A 41 20.63 -13.12 1.89
C GLU A 41 20.72 -11.77 1.20
N LYS A 42 21.90 -11.15 1.27
CA LYS A 42 22.19 -9.93 0.52
C LYS A 42 22.85 -10.32 -0.78
N LEU A 43 22.16 -10.07 -1.89
CA LEU A 43 22.62 -10.42 -3.22
C LEU A 43 23.14 -9.17 -3.95
N PRO A 44 24.02 -9.32 -4.94
CA PRO A 44 24.29 -8.26 -5.92
C PRO A 44 23.06 -8.05 -6.84
N PRO A 45 22.79 -6.82 -7.32
CA PRO A 45 23.48 -5.56 -7.02
C PRO A 45 23.20 -5.04 -5.60
N ALA A 46 23.97 -4.05 -5.15
CA ALA A 46 23.85 -3.49 -3.80
C ALA A 46 22.41 -3.06 -3.49
N GLY A 47 21.85 -3.59 -2.40
CA GLY A 47 20.48 -3.31 -1.97
C GLY A 47 19.48 -4.41 -2.29
N HIS A 48 19.83 -5.41 -3.12
CA HIS A 48 19.01 -6.59 -3.32
C HIS A 48 19.04 -7.47 -2.05
N VAL A 49 17.85 -7.79 -1.54
CA VAL A 49 17.64 -8.63 -0.37
C VAL A 49 16.69 -9.77 -0.73
N LEU A 50 17.13 -11.00 -0.52
CA LEU A 50 16.31 -12.20 -0.63
C LEU A 50 16.05 -12.75 0.78
N LEU A 51 14.78 -12.96 1.11
CA LEU A 51 14.34 -13.55 2.37
C LEU A 51 13.71 -14.91 2.12
N ASN A 52 14.15 -15.92 2.85
CA ASN A 52 13.56 -17.26 2.81
C ASN A 52 12.85 -17.57 4.13
N SER A 53 11.66 -18.15 4.04
CA SER A 53 10.97 -18.67 5.23
C SER A 53 11.75 -19.85 5.83
N PRO A 54 11.63 -20.13 7.14
CA PRO A 54 12.33 -21.24 7.78
C PRO A 54 12.05 -22.61 7.16
N GLY A 55 10.86 -22.79 6.57
CA GLY A 55 10.47 -24.01 5.88
C GLY A 55 10.88 -24.06 4.40
N GLY A 56 11.37 -22.96 3.82
CA GLY A 56 11.72 -22.87 2.40
C GLY A 56 10.53 -22.78 1.43
N GLU A 57 9.29 -22.77 1.95
CA GLU A 57 8.05 -22.73 1.16
C GLU A 57 7.79 -21.35 0.53
N MET A 58 8.39 -20.30 1.09
CA MET A 58 8.12 -18.90 0.71
C MET A 58 9.41 -18.10 0.58
N VAL A 59 9.45 -17.27 -0.46
CA VAL A 59 10.53 -16.37 -0.79
C VAL A 59 10.00 -14.95 -0.90
N LEU A 60 10.73 -13.99 -0.34
CA LEU A 60 10.52 -12.56 -0.54
C LEU A 60 11.78 -11.98 -1.18
N ASP A 61 11.64 -11.50 -2.41
CA ASP A 61 12.67 -10.80 -3.16
C ASP A 61 12.38 -9.29 -3.11
N PHE A 62 13.33 -8.53 -2.57
CA PHE A 62 13.40 -7.09 -2.74
C PHE A 62 14.60 -6.75 -3.62
N THR A 63 14.35 -6.35 -4.86
CA THR A 63 15.39 -5.92 -5.79
C THR A 63 15.09 -4.49 -6.26
N PRO A 64 15.75 -3.48 -5.67
CA PRO A 64 15.63 -2.11 -6.16
C PRO A 64 16.21 -2.01 -7.58
N ASP A 65 15.70 -1.04 -8.35
CA ASP A 65 16.18 -0.72 -9.71
C ASP A 65 16.00 -1.81 -10.77
N ARG A 66 15.07 -2.75 -10.57
CA ARG A 66 14.64 -3.66 -11.65
C ARG A 66 14.03 -2.88 -12.82
N GLN A 67 14.31 -3.35 -14.04
CA GLN A 67 13.87 -2.71 -15.28
C GLN A 67 12.34 -2.72 -15.45
N ASP A 68 11.67 -3.73 -14.90
CA ASP A 68 10.22 -3.89 -14.89
C ASP A 68 9.53 -3.01 -13.82
N SER A 69 10.29 -2.25 -13.04
CA SER A 69 9.82 -1.44 -11.90
C SER A 69 9.15 -2.22 -10.77
N VAL A 70 9.15 -3.56 -10.82
CA VAL A 70 8.72 -4.43 -9.72
C VAL A 70 9.86 -4.48 -8.72
N TRP A 71 9.64 -3.93 -7.53
CA TRP A 71 10.65 -3.88 -6.49
C TRP A 71 10.53 -5.02 -5.50
N TRP A 72 9.31 -5.51 -5.30
CA TRP A 72 9.04 -6.58 -4.36
C TRP A 72 8.30 -7.71 -5.06
N THR A 73 8.76 -8.93 -4.82
CA THR A 73 8.06 -10.16 -5.17
C THR A 73 7.98 -11.03 -3.93
N ILE A 74 6.77 -11.47 -3.57
CA ILE A 74 6.54 -12.47 -2.53
C ILE A 74 5.97 -13.68 -3.24
N ALA A 75 6.62 -14.83 -3.12
CA ALA A 75 6.21 -16.05 -3.80
C ALA A 75 6.17 -17.24 -2.84
N HIS A 76 5.15 -18.07 -3.01
CA HIS A 76 5.00 -19.34 -2.33
C HIS A 76 5.05 -20.48 -3.35
N HIS A 77 5.67 -21.60 -3.01
CA HIS A 77 5.91 -22.68 -3.97
C HIS A 77 4.75 -23.68 -4.10
N GLU A 78 4.01 -23.98 -3.02
CA GLU A 78 2.94 -25.00 -3.04
C GLU A 78 1.84 -24.73 -1.98
N PRO A 79 0.66 -24.19 -2.34
CA PRO A 79 0.24 -23.85 -3.70
C PRO A 79 1.06 -22.68 -4.25
N LEU A 80 1.24 -22.67 -5.58
CA LEU A 80 1.97 -21.62 -6.27
C LEU A 80 1.15 -20.32 -6.28
N TRP A 81 1.59 -19.31 -5.54
CA TRP A 81 1.08 -17.96 -5.66
C TRP A 81 2.19 -16.93 -5.55
N HIS A 82 1.96 -15.75 -6.11
CA HIS A 82 2.85 -14.64 -5.91
C HIS A 82 2.11 -13.30 -5.83
N ALA A 83 2.78 -12.34 -5.19
CA ALA A 83 2.39 -10.96 -5.13
C ALA A 83 3.56 -10.09 -5.59
N GLU A 84 3.28 -9.16 -6.49
CA GLU A 84 4.28 -8.23 -7.02
C GLU A 84 3.90 -6.80 -6.71
N PHE A 85 4.89 -5.99 -6.34
CA PHE A 85 4.70 -4.60 -5.96
C PHE A 85 5.73 -3.72 -6.64
N THR A 86 5.23 -2.71 -7.33
CA THR A 86 6.07 -1.73 -8.02
C THR A 86 6.71 -0.73 -7.06
N ARG A 87 7.72 -0.02 -7.57
CA ARG A 87 8.56 0.94 -6.83
C ARG A 87 7.83 1.86 -5.84
N GLN A 88 6.69 2.44 -6.23
CA GLN A 88 6.02 3.48 -5.45
C GLN A 88 4.97 2.96 -4.46
N VAL A 89 4.81 1.63 -4.31
CA VAL A 89 3.92 1.06 -3.29
C VAL A 89 4.42 1.47 -1.90
N PRO A 90 3.56 2.05 -1.03
CA PRO A 90 3.95 2.40 0.33
C PRO A 90 4.49 1.19 1.09
N VAL A 91 5.69 1.32 1.65
CA VAL A 91 6.34 0.22 2.38
C VAL A 91 5.52 -0.27 3.56
N GLU A 92 4.68 0.57 4.17
CA GLU A 92 3.80 0.14 5.26
C GLU A 92 2.68 -0.79 4.78
N ALA A 93 2.29 -0.72 3.50
CA ALA A 93 1.38 -1.68 2.87
C ALA A 93 2.09 -3.02 2.66
N ILE A 94 3.36 -2.99 2.25
CA ILE A 94 4.22 -4.18 2.20
C ILE A 94 4.40 -4.76 3.61
N ALA A 95 4.66 -3.93 4.61
CA ALA A 95 4.79 -4.36 6.00
C ALA A 95 3.51 -5.01 6.53
N ALA A 96 2.33 -4.48 6.18
CA ALA A 96 1.05 -5.10 6.53
C ALA A 96 0.89 -6.49 5.89
N VAL A 97 1.37 -6.69 4.66
CA VAL A 97 1.40 -7.98 3.98
C VAL A 97 2.43 -8.92 4.63
N THR A 98 3.67 -8.48 4.82
CA THR A 98 4.74 -9.34 5.34
C THR A 98 4.46 -9.80 6.77
N GLN A 99 3.79 -8.96 7.56
CA GLN A 99 3.37 -9.32 8.93
C GLN A 99 2.43 -10.52 8.99
N THR A 100 1.65 -10.80 7.93
CA THR A 100 0.70 -11.91 7.96
C THR A 100 1.24 -13.22 7.41
N LEU A 101 2.39 -13.18 6.74
CA LEU A 101 3.01 -14.37 6.15
C LEU A 101 3.29 -15.48 7.17
N PRO A 102 3.76 -15.21 8.40
CA PRO A 102 3.95 -16.28 9.38
C PRO A 102 2.68 -17.05 9.70
N GLN A 103 1.56 -16.35 9.97
CA GLN A 103 0.28 -16.98 10.26
C GLN A 103 -0.28 -17.75 9.04
N VAL A 104 -0.07 -17.23 7.83
CA VAL A 104 -0.41 -17.93 6.57
C VAL A 104 0.38 -19.24 6.43
N LEU A 105 1.62 -19.27 6.90
CA LEU A 105 2.48 -20.46 6.92
C LEU A 105 2.20 -21.38 8.13
N GLY A 106 1.17 -21.09 8.95
CA GLY A 106 0.82 -21.88 10.13
C GLY A 106 1.69 -21.60 11.36
N ASP A 107 2.46 -20.52 11.36
CA ASP A 107 3.24 -20.08 12.51
C ASP A 107 2.45 -19.07 13.35
N ASP A 108 1.72 -19.60 14.34
CA ASP A 108 0.84 -18.82 15.22
C ASP A 108 1.57 -18.12 16.38
N ARG A 109 2.92 -18.11 16.38
CA ARG A 109 3.68 -17.35 17.37
C ARG A 109 3.29 -15.87 17.25
N TYR A 110 2.91 -15.26 18.36
CA TYR A 110 2.51 -13.85 18.42
C TYR A 110 1.23 -13.50 17.64
N ALA A 111 0.38 -14.48 17.28
CA ALA A 111 -0.89 -14.23 16.59
C ALA A 111 -1.82 -13.27 17.38
N ASP A 112 -1.68 -13.20 18.70
CA ASP A 112 -2.39 -12.25 19.57
C ASP A 112 -1.93 -10.79 19.39
N ARG A 113 -0.74 -10.57 18.82
CA ARG A 113 -0.10 -9.24 18.70
C ARG A 113 0.00 -8.74 17.27
N ILE A 114 -0.08 -9.65 16.31
CA ILE A 114 0.06 -9.33 14.89
C ILE A 114 -1.34 -9.23 14.29
N PRO A 115 -1.75 -8.06 13.78
CA PRO A 115 -3.04 -7.91 13.13
C PRO A 115 -3.21 -8.95 12.03
N PHE A 116 -4.42 -9.51 11.94
CA PHE A 116 -4.79 -10.48 10.91
C PHE A 116 -6.18 -10.13 10.39
N ALA A 117 -6.28 -9.75 9.11
CA ALA A 117 -7.54 -9.35 8.51
C ALA A 117 -8.40 -10.60 8.25
N ASN A 118 -9.52 -10.68 8.97
CA ASN A 118 -10.47 -11.79 8.88
C ASN A 118 -11.67 -11.48 7.96
N GLU A 119 -11.77 -10.26 7.46
CA GLU A 119 -12.82 -9.84 6.55
C GLU A 119 -12.38 -9.99 5.09
N TYR A 120 -13.35 -10.26 4.21
CA TYR A 120 -13.09 -10.33 2.78
C TYR A 120 -12.69 -8.93 2.23
N PRO A 121 -11.72 -8.81 1.30
CA PRO A 121 -11.25 -7.54 0.76
C PRO A 121 -12.36 -6.56 0.34
N ALA A 122 -13.42 -7.06 -0.31
CA ALA A 122 -14.53 -6.23 -0.74
C ALA A 122 -15.31 -5.60 0.43
N SER A 123 -15.45 -6.32 1.54
CA SER A 123 -16.12 -5.83 2.75
C SER A 123 -15.33 -4.71 3.40
N ILE A 124 -14.00 -4.86 3.45
CA ILE A 124 -13.08 -3.84 3.97
C ILE A 124 -13.18 -2.55 3.15
N ALA A 125 -13.07 -2.64 1.83
CA ALA A 125 -13.17 -1.48 0.94
C ALA A 125 -14.52 -0.77 1.09
N LYS A 126 -15.62 -1.53 1.10
CA LYS A 126 -16.98 -1.00 1.29
C LYS A 126 -17.14 -0.32 2.66
N GLY A 127 -16.66 -0.94 3.74
CA GLY A 127 -16.70 -0.40 5.10
C GLY A 127 -15.92 0.90 5.25
N ARG A 128 -14.95 1.14 4.36
CA ARG A 128 -14.14 2.37 4.29
C ARG A 128 -14.65 3.38 3.26
N GLY A 129 -15.84 3.16 2.71
CA GLY A 129 -16.51 4.10 1.81
C GLY A 129 -16.01 4.09 0.37
N TRP A 130 -15.30 3.05 -0.06
CA TRP A 130 -14.85 2.93 -1.45
C TRP A 130 -16.06 2.69 -2.36
N ALA A 131 -16.10 3.40 -3.49
CA ALA A 131 -17.15 3.27 -4.48
C ALA A 131 -17.00 1.95 -5.24
N ILE A 132 -18.12 1.25 -5.48
CA ILE A 132 -18.12 -0.07 -6.13
C ILE A 132 -18.68 0.06 -7.53
N GLN A 133 -17.98 -0.51 -8.51
CA GLN A 133 -18.45 -0.67 -9.87
C GLN A 133 -18.31 -2.13 -10.29
N SER A 134 -19.44 -2.79 -10.58
CA SER A 134 -19.44 -4.16 -11.12
C SER A 134 -19.51 -4.11 -12.64
N ALA A 135 -18.67 -4.91 -13.30
CA ALA A 135 -18.61 -5.07 -14.74
C ALA A 135 -18.69 -6.55 -15.13
N ALA A 136 -18.86 -6.84 -16.42
CA ALA A 136 -18.99 -8.21 -16.91
C ALA A 136 -17.76 -9.11 -16.61
N HIS A 137 -16.59 -8.51 -16.42
CA HIS A 137 -15.31 -9.22 -16.24
C HIS A 137 -14.71 -9.10 -14.84
N GLY A 138 -15.40 -8.45 -13.90
CA GLY A 138 -14.87 -8.23 -12.56
C GLY A 138 -15.60 -7.14 -11.78
N THR A 139 -15.07 -6.84 -10.60
CA THR A 139 -15.55 -5.74 -9.75
C THR A 139 -14.39 -4.81 -9.44
N THR A 140 -14.65 -3.51 -9.52
CA THR A 140 -13.70 -2.46 -9.20
C THR A 140 -14.16 -1.69 -7.97
N TRP A 141 -13.26 -1.46 -7.03
CA TRP A 141 -13.45 -0.57 -5.89
C TRP A 141 -12.55 0.64 -6.05
N THR A 142 -13.09 1.84 -5.89
CA THR A 142 -12.33 3.11 -6.01
C THR A 142 -12.35 3.85 -4.69
N SER A 143 -11.18 4.32 -4.25
CA SER A 143 -11.03 5.10 -3.03
C SER A 143 -11.86 6.39 -3.07
N PRO A 144 -12.24 6.96 -1.91
CA PRO A 144 -13.07 8.17 -1.86
C PRO A 144 -12.48 9.40 -2.59
N ASP A 145 -11.16 9.47 -2.72
CA ASP A 145 -10.44 10.51 -3.46
C ASP A 145 -10.27 10.20 -4.96
N GLY A 146 -10.66 9.00 -5.42
CA GLY A 146 -10.60 8.61 -6.82
C GLY A 146 -9.24 8.08 -7.30
N HIS A 147 -8.22 8.11 -6.45
CA HIS A 147 -6.82 7.89 -6.87
C HIS A 147 -6.31 6.47 -6.68
N CYS A 148 -6.98 5.63 -5.90
CA CYS A 148 -6.63 4.23 -5.72
C CYS A 148 -7.78 3.35 -6.19
N LYS A 149 -7.48 2.36 -7.04
CA LYS A 149 -8.45 1.38 -7.55
C LYS A 149 -7.99 -0.03 -7.21
N VAL A 150 -8.94 -0.87 -6.83
CA VAL A 150 -8.78 -2.32 -6.70
C VAL A 150 -9.67 -2.97 -7.72
N GLU A 151 -9.13 -3.86 -8.53
CA GLU A 151 -9.86 -4.69 -9.48
C GLU A 151 -9.75 -6.15 -9.03
N HIS A 152 -10.91 -6.82 -8.94
CA HIS A 152 -10.99 -8.25 -8.76
C HIS A 152 -11.63 -8.86 -10.00
N THR A 153 -10.90 -9.71 -10.69
CA THR A 153 -11.34 -10.32 -11.95
C THR A 153 -11.34 -11.84 -11.85
N ALA A 154 -11.96 -12.51 -12.82
CA ALA A 154 -11.86 -13.97 -12.96
C ALA A 154 -10.55 -14.43 -13.62
N ASP A 155 -9.60 -13.51 -13.87
CA ASP A 155 -8.29 -13.83 -14.41
C ASP A 155 -7.49 -14.67 -13.39
N THR A 156 -6.85 -15.73 -13.88
CA THR A 156 -6.02 -16.61 -13.07
C THR A 156 -4.60 -16.07 -12.87
N GLU A 157 -4.12 -15.22 -13.79
CA GLU A 157 -2.78 -14.64 -13.71
C GLU A 157 -2.74 -13.49 -12.70
N HIS A 158 -3.70 -12.56 -12.77
CA HIS A 158 -3.79 -11.43 -11.85
C HIS A 158 -5.22 -11.24 -11.36
N THR A 159 -5.62 -12.09 -10.41
CA THR A 159 -6.97 -12.06 -9.82
C THR A 159 -7.25 -10.75 -9.09
N TRP A 160 -6.27 -10.23 -8.37
CA TRP A 160 -6.34 -8.90 -7.75
C TRP A 160 -5.31 -7.96 -8.35
N ARG A 161 -5.76 -6.78 -8.75
CA ARG A 161 -4.90 -5.69 -9.22
C ARG A 161 -5.22 -4.42 -8.48
N PHE A 162 -4.20 -3.79 -7.93
CA PHE A 162 -4.26 -2.50 -7.29
C PHE A 162 -3.53 -1.52 -8.17
N THR A 163 -4.13 -0.37 -8.40
CA THR A 163 -3.52 0.73 -9.15
C THR A 163 -3.73 2.03 -8.41
N HIS A 164 -2.69 2.84 -8.39
CA HIS A 164 -2.74 4.20 -7.88
C HIS A 164 -2.31 5.16 -8.97
N SER A 165 -3.11 6.20 -9.19
CA SER A 165 -2.81 7.26 -10.12
C SER A 165 -3.50 8.56 -9.75
N VAL A 166 -2.74 9.67 -9.74
CA VAL A 166 -3.26 11.02 -9.47
C VAL A 166 -3.60 11.77 -10.75
N HIS A 167 -2.89 11.46 -11.83
CA HIS A 167 -3.08 11.99 -13.17
C HIS A 167 -2.95 10.83 -14.15
N ASP A 168 -3.73 10.78 -15.23
CA ASP A 168 -3.63 9.78 -16.31
C ASP A 168 -2.30 9.87 -17.12
N GLY A 169 -1.20 10.25 -16.47
CA GLY A 169 0.12 10.50 -17.04
C GLY A 169 1.16 9.47 -16.59
N PHE A 170 2.14 9.22 -17.45
CA PHE A 170 3.19 8.23 -17.26
C PHE A 170 4.04 8.47 -15.99
N ASP A 171 4.43 7.36 -15.34
CA ASP A 171 5.59 7.24 -14.42
C ASP A 171 5.45 7.84 -13.00
N THR A 172 4.21 8.03 -12.52
CA THR A 172 3.93 8.46 -11.12
C THR A 172 3.00 7.52 -10.36
N ASP A 173 2.72 6.38 -10.97
CA ASP A 173 1.74 5.40 -10.53
C ASP A 173 2.43 4.21 -9.87
N TRP A 174 1.74 3.57 -8.93
CA TRP A 174 2.14 2.25 -8.48
C TRP A 174 1.04 1.25 -8.76
N SER A 175 1.45 0.02 -9.01
CA SER A 175 0.59 -1.14 -9.01
C SER A 175 1.08 -2.20 -8.03
N ALA A 176 0.13 -3.00 -7.58
CA ALA A 176 0.37 -4.27 -6.92
C ALA A 176 -0.55 -5.33 -7.54
N VAL A 177 -0.06 -6.53 -7.74
CA VAL A 177 -0.85 -7.66 -8.27
C VAL A 177 -0.71 -8.87 -7.37
N PHE A 178 -1.79 -9.65 -7.28
CA PHE A 178 -1.82 -10.91 -6.56
C PHE A 178 -2.47 -11.98 -7.45
N THR A 179 -1.85 -13.16 -7.53
CA THR A 179 -2.39 -14.29 -8.30
C THR A 179 -3.56 -14.97 -7.60
N VAL A 180 -4.25 -15.86 -8.33
CA VAL A 180 -5.48 -16.54 -7.89
C VAL A 180 -5.38 -17.29 -6.57
N ASP A 181 -4.25 -17.96 -6.32
CA ASP A 181 -4.05 -18.78 -5.11
C ASP A 181 -3.49 -17.99 -3.93
N THR A 182 -3.36 -16.66 -4.07
CA THR A 182 -2.94 -15.81 -2.96
C THR A 182 -3.96 -15.91 -1.81
N PRO A 183 -3.51 -16.22 -0.58
CA PRO A 183 -4.40 -16.26 0.58
C PRO A 183 -5.19 -14.97 0.74
N THR A 184 -6.50 -15.09 0.94
CA THR A 184 -7.41 -13.94 1.01
C THR A 184 -6.98 -12.94 2.10
N GLN A 185 -6.39 -13.42 3.18
CA GLN A 185 -5.92 -12.62 4.31
C GLN A 185 -4.73 -11.74 3.94
N VAL A 186 -3.87 -12.17 3.01
CA VAL A 186 -2.77 -11.36 2.48
C VAL A 186 -3.34 -10.17 1.71
N VAL A 187 -4.27 -10.43 0.79
CA VAL A 187 -4.94 -9.37 0.02
C VAL A 187 -5.75 -8.45 0.92
N ALA A 188 -6.48 -9.01 1.89
CA ALA A 188 -7.30 -8.26 2.85
C ALA A 188 -6.45 -7.30 3.69
N GLN A 189 -5.23 -7.68 4.07
CA GLN A 189 -4.33 -6.82 4.82
C GLN A 189 -3.80 -5.67 4.00
N PHE A 190 -3.47 -5.92 2.74
CA PHE A 190 -3.09 -4.87 1.82
C PHE A 190 -4.22 -3.84 1.66
N VAL A 191 -5.46 -4.30 1.44
CA VAL A 191 -6.66 -3.43 1.31
C VAL A 191 -6.92 -2.67 2.61
N THR A 192 -6.79 -3.34 3.76
CA THR A 192 -6.95 -2.72 5.09
C THR A 192 -5.98 -1.57 5.26
N HIS A 193 -4.72 -1.78 4.89
CA HIS A 193 -3.71 -0.74 4.97
C HIS A 193 -4.04 0.46 4.06
N LEU A 194 -4.34 0.21 2.78
CA LEU A 194 -4.62 1.27 1.81
C LEU A 194 -5.88 2.07 2.16
N SER A 195 -6.87 1.40 2.75
CA SER A 195 -8.14 2.01 3.14
C SER A 195 -8.10 2.66 4.53
N ASP A 196 -6.97 2.55 5.23
CA ASP A 196 -6.74 3.20 6.51
C ASP A 196 -6.54 4.70 6.31
N ASP A 197 -7.08 5.43 7.25
CA ASP A 197 -7.32 6.85 7.16
C ASP A 197 -6.31 7.64 8.03
N ARG A 198 -5.55 6.92 8.86
CA ARG A 198 -4.41 7.43 9.62
C ARG A 198 -3.26 7.75 8.68
N PRO A 199 -2.61 8.92 8.81
CA PRO A 199 -1.50 9.29 7.95
C PRO A 199 -0.26 8.43 8.19
N VAL A 200 0.64 8.42 7.21
CA VAL A 200 2.00 7.88 7.36
C VAL A 200 3.01 9.02 7.36
N GLU A 201 4.07 8.84 8.14
CA GLU A 201 5.16 9.81 8.19
C GLU A 201 6.12 9.62 7.01
N ARG A 202 6.53 10.74 6.41
CA ARG A 202 7.49 10.83 5.30
C ARG A 202 8.42 12.01 5.52
N ARG A 203 9.63 11.98 4.93
CA ARG A 203 10.32 13.24 4.62
C ARG A 203 9.59 13.89 3.46
N PHE A 204 9.49 15.22 3.46
CA PHE A 204 8.74 15.92 2.43
C PHE A 204 9.26 15.64 1.01
N ALA A 205 10.58 15.49 0.83
CA ALA A 205 11.20 15.14 -0.45
C ALA A 205 10.84 13.73 -0.96
N ASP A 206 10.40 12.83 -0.08
CA ASP A 206 10.03 11.45 -0.44
C ASP A 206 8.57 11.33 -0.88
N VAL A 207 7.77 12.41 -0.73
CA VAL A 207 6.40 12.45 -1.21
C VAL A 207 6.39 12.62 -2.74
N PRO A 208 5.70 11.76 -3.50
CA PRO A 208 5.65 11.87 -4.95
C PRO A 208 5.15 13.24 -5.40
N ALA A 209 5.87 13.88 -6.32
CA ALA A 209 5.55 15.24 -6.78
C ALA A 209 4.11 15.36 -7.33
N ALA A 210 3.64 14.34 -8.07
CA ALA A 210 2.27 14.30 -8.59
C ALA A 210 1.20 14.13 -7.50
N ALA A 211 1.56 13.63 -6.32
CA ALA A 211 0.64 13.46 -5.21
C ALA A 211 0.52 14.72 -4.33
N LEU A 212 1.40 15.73 -4.49
CA LEU A 212 1.44 16.90 -3.60
C LEU A 212 0.14 17.70 -3.55
N ASP A 213 -0.56 17.82 -4.69
CA ASP A 213 -1.83 18.56 -4.78
C ASP A 213 -3.05 17.73 -4.36
N ALA A 214 -2.93 16.39 -4.36
CA ALA A 214 -3.99 15.47 -3.97
C ALA A 214 -3.91 15.05 -2.50
N ALA A 215 -2.69 15.05 -1.94
CA ALA A 215 -2.42 14.60 -0.58
C ALA A 215 -2.64 15.72 0.44
N VAL A 216 -3.15 15.34 1.60
CA VAL A 216 -3.13 16.16 2.80
C VAL A 216 -1.79 15.95 3.48
N ILE A 217 -1.00 17.02 3.55
CA ILE A 217 0.36 17.02 4.10
C ILE A 217 0.43 17.98 5.28
N THR A 218 0.71 17.43 6.46
CA THR A 218 0.81 18.21 7.70
C THR A 218 2.19 18.04 8.34
N PRO A 219 2.77 19.05 9.00
CA PRO A 219 4.08 18.89 9.64
C PRO A 219 4.01 17.96 10.85
N VAL A 220 5.02 17.11 11.03
CA VAL A 220 5.22 16.37 12.28
C VAL A 220 5.73 17.37 13.32
N ARG A 221 4.82 18.08 13.98
CA ARG A 221 5.22 18.95 15.09
C ARG A 221 5.66 18.08 16.27
N ASN A 222 6.97 17.95 16.44
CA ASN A 222 7.55 17.54 17.71
C ASN A 222 7.06 18.54 18.77
N SER A 223 6.39 18.03 19.80
CA SER A 223 5.91 18.75 21.00
C SER A 223 4.50 19.38 20.92
N GLY A 224 3.48 18.55 21.11
CA GLY A 224 2.13 18.93 21.57
C GLY A 224 1.06 17.91 21.20
N PRO A 225 0.00 17.68 22.01
CA PRO A 225 -1.02 16.65 21.79
C PRO A 225 -1.96 16.91 20.59
N SER A 226 -1.57 17.73 19.61
CA SER A 226 -2.46 18.32 18.60
C SER A 226 -2.30 17.79 17.18
N THR A 227 -1.26 17.00 16.87
CA THR A 227 -0.98 16.54 15.50
C THR A 227 -2.02 15.53 15.00
N HIS A 228 -2.47 14.61 15.86
CA HIS A 228 -3.59 13.71 15.57
C HIS A 228 -4.97 14.38 15.56
N THR A 229 -5.09 15.62 16.06
CA THR A 229 -6.35 16.40 16.03
C THR A 229 -6.43 17.33 14.82
N LEU A 230 -5.29 17.90 14.39
CA LEU A 230 -5.23 18.81 13.25
C LEU A 230 -5.31 18.07 11.91
N HIS A 231 -4.71 16.89 11.81
CA HIS A 231 -4.71 16.13 10.55
C HIS A 231 -6.13 15.71 10.10
N PRO A 232 -7.04 15.24 10.99
CA PRO A 232 -8.43 15.02 10.63
C PRO A 232 -9.15 16.29 10.16
N ILE A 233 -8.86 17.45 10.75
CA ILE A 233 -9.48 18.74 10.38
C ILE A 233 -9.03 19.17 8.98
N GLU A 234 -7.73 19.10 8.70
CA GLU A 234 -7.21 19.45 7.37
C GLU A 234 -7.75 18.50 6.29
N ARG A 235 -7.91 17.22 6.61
CA ARG A 235 -8.54 16.24 5.72
C ARG A 235 -10.01 16.53 5.46
N LEU A 236 -10.78 16.87 6.49
CA LEU A 236 -12.18 17.29 6.33
C LEU A 236 -12.30 18.55 5.44
N GLY A 237 -11.42 19.53 5.64
CA GLY A 237 -11.34 20.71 4.78
C GLY A 237 -11.06 20.34 3.31
N HIS A 238 -10.10 19.43 3.09
CA HIS A 238 -9.73 18.97 1.75
C HIS A 238 -10.87 18.21 1.05
N SER A 239 -11.56 17.31 1.77
CA SER A 239 -12.72 16.58 1.26
C SER A 239 -13.88 17.51 0.87
N LEU A 240 -14.12 18.58 1.62
CA LEU A 240 -15.14 19.58 1.29
C LEU A 240 -14.78 20.37 0.04
N THR A 241 -13.50 20.71 -0.15
CA THR A 241 -13.04 21.41 -1.36
C THR A 241 -13.04 20.53 -2.61
N SER A 242 -12.71 19.24 -2.49
CA SER A 242 -12.75 18.30 -3.62
C SER A 242 -14.19 17.98 -4.05
N ALA A 243 -15.12 17.82 -3.09
CA ALA A 243 -16.55 17.63 -3.39
C ALA A 243 -17.18 18.83 -4.11
N GLY A 244 -16.67 20.04 -3.89
CA GLY A 244 -17.10 21.26 -4.61
C GLY A 244 -16.62 21.35 -6.07
N ARG A 245 -15.65 20.50 -6.47
CA ARG A 245 -15.10 20.40 -7.83
C ARG A 245 -15.66 19.17 -8.57
N SER A 246 -16.99 19.01 -8.62
CA SER A 246 -17.59 18.09 -9.59
C SER A 246 -17.61 18.72 -10.99
N PRO A 247 -17.20 18.00 -12.06
CA PRO A 247 -17.27 18.51 -13.42
C PRO A 247 -18.75 18.70 -13.82
N GLY A 248 -19.07 19.90 -14.28
CA GLY A 248 -20.42 20.27 -14.69
C GLY A 248 -21.00 19.31 -15.72
N ALA A 249 -22.26 18.96 -15.51
CA ALA A 249 -23.10 18.24 -16.44
C ALA A 249 -22.96 18.79 -17.86
N HIS A 250 -22.38 17.98 -18.76
CA HIS A 250 -22.46 18.25 -20.19
C HIS A 250 -23.88 17.96 -20.67
N ARG A 251 -24.72 18.99 -20.59
CA ARG A 251 -26.01 19.09 -21.27
C ARG A 251 -25.75 19.63 -22.67
N ARG A 252 -25.98 18.84 -23.73
CA ARG A 252 -26.26 19.25 -25.13
C ARG A 252 -26.88 18.03 -25.81
N ARG A 253 -28.21 18.06 -25.98
CA ARG A 253 -28.98 18.52 -27.16
C ARG A 253 -28.99 17.50 -28.27
#